data_AF-A0AAV5WYC8-F1
#
_entry.id   AF-A0AAV5WYC8-F1
#
_cell.length_a   1.000
_cell.length_b   1.000
_cell.length_c   1.000
_cell.angle_alpha   90.00
_cell.angle_beta   90.00
_cell.angle_gamma   90.00
#
_symmetry.space_group_name_H-M   'P 1'
#
loop_
_entity.id
_entity.type
_entity.pdbx_description
1 polymer ?
#
loop_
_entity_poly.entity_id
_entity_poly.type
_entity_poly.pdbx_seq_one_letter_code
_entity_poly.pdbx_strand_id
1 'polypeptide(L)' 'FIMPSLEVCIFLLAVLIAFVSTQACVDLATDCYCKLGLCTNPAYTKLMTKMCNRSCGFCTPNPGK' A
#
# COMPACT_ATOMS: atom_id res chain seq x y z
N PHE A 1 25.98 -30.49 9.61
CA PHE A 1 25.58 -29.17 10.14
C PHE A 1 25.18 -28.23 9.00
N ILE A 2 24.45 -28.73 8.00
CA ILE A 2 24.10 -27.99 6.78
C ILE A 2 22.75 -28.53 6.30
N MET A 3 21.66 -27.90 6.75
CA MET A 3 20.41 -27.79 6.00
C MET A 3 19.46 -26.77 6.68
N PRO A 4 19.83 -25.48 6.77
CA PRO A 4 18.91 -24.41 7.15
C PRO A 4 18.10 -23.86 5.96
N SER A 5 18.26 -24.41 4.75
CA SER A 5 17.71 -23.81 3.52
C SER A 5 16.19 -23.83 3.43
N LEU A 6 15.51 -24.83 4.03
CA LEU A 6 14.05 -24.93 3.97
C LEU A 6 13.36 -24.05 5.03
N GLU A 7 13.80 -24.13 6.29
CA GLU A 7 13.29 -23.30 7.40
C GLU A 7 13.50 -21.81 7.15
N VAL A 8 14.67 -21.39 6.69
CA VAL A 8 14.95 -19.97 6.37
C VAL A 8 14.05 -19.47 5.23
N CYS A 9 13.80 -20.30 4.21
CA CYS A 9 12.86 -19.98 3.14
C CYS A 9 11.42 -19.84 3.66
N ILE A 10 10.96 -20.72 4.55
CA ILE A 10 9.62 -20.63 5.15
C ILE A 10 9.47 -19.34 5.95
N PHE A 11 10.47 -18.98 6.77
CA PHE A 11 10.48 -17.72 7.51
C PHE A 11 10.48 -16.50 6.59
N LEU A 12 11.28 -16.51 5.52
CA LEU A 12 11.33 -15.41 4.54
C LEU A 12 9.99 -15.25 3.83
N LEU A 13 9.38 -16.35 3.39
CA LEU A 13 8.06 -16.36 2.75
C LEU A 13 6.97 -15.85 3.69
N ALA A 14 6.96 -16.29 4.95
CA ALA A 14 6.00 -15.83 5.95
C ALA A 14 6.13 -14.31 6.22
N VAL A 15 7.35 -13.80 6.33
CA VAL A 15 7.62 -12.36 6.50
C VAL A 15 7.20 -11.56 5.26
N LEU A 16 7.47 -12.07 4.06
CA LEU A 16 7.03 -11.45 2.80
C LEU A 16 5.49 -11.38 2.71
N ILE A 17 4.79 -12.44 3.11
CA ILE A 17 3.31 -12.50 3.14
C ILE A 17 2.73 -11.55 4.21
N ALA A 18 3.40 -11.39 5.35
CA ALA A 18 2.98 -10.42 6.36
C ALA A 18 3.21 -8.97 5.89
N PHE A 19 4.31 -8.71 5.20
CA PHE A 19 4.69 -7.38 4.76
C PHE A 19 3.77 -6.82 3.66
N VAL A 20 3.29 -7.69 2.75
CA VAL A 20 2.47 -7.28 1.59
C VAL A 20 1.07 -6.76 1.95
N SER A 21 0.58 -7.01 3.17
CA SER A 21 -0.83 -6.78 3.53
C SER A 21 -1.15 -5.42 4.18
N THR A 22 -0.16 -4.52 4.34
CA THR A 22 -0.35 -3.28 5.12
C THR A 22 -0.61 -2.02 4.29
N GLN A 23 -1.11 -2.14 3.06
CA GLN A 23 -1.56 -0.95 2.33
C GLN A 23 -3.00 -0.60 2.74
N ALA A 24 -3.15 0.14 3.85
CA ALA A 24 -4.45 0.68 4.24
C ALA A 24 -4.98 1.59 3.11
N CYS A 25 -6.13 1.22 2.53
CA CYS A 25 -6.77 1.99 1.47
C CYS A 25 -7.64 3.09 2.08
N VAL A 26 -6.98 4.13 2.58
CA VAL A 26 -7.60 5.25 3.28
C VAL A 26 -6.92 6.56 2.91
N ASP A 27 -7.71 7.62 2.85
CA ASP A 27 -7.18 8.97 2.74
C ASP A 27 -6.59 9.39 4.08
N LEU A 28 -5.28 9.63 4.10
CA LEU A 28 -4.53 10.14 5.25
C LEU A 28 -4.68 11.66 5.38
N ALA A 29 -4.84 12.36 4.26
CA ALA A 29 -5.04 13.80 4.25
C ALA A 29 -6.53 14.17 4.27
N THR A 30 -6.87 15.22 5.01
CA THR A 30 -8.25 15.73 5.09
C THR A 30 -8.65 16.51 3.84
N ASP A 31 -7.69 17.16 3.18
CA ASP A 31 -7.89 18.01 1.99
C ASP A 31 -7.78 17.25 0.66
N CYS A 32 -8.05 15.94 0.63
CA CYS A 32 -7.98 15.18 -0.62
C CYS A 32 -8.97 15.67 -1.68
N TYR A 33 -10.17 16.09 -1.27
CA TYR A 33 -11.20 16.66 -2.16
C TYR A 33 -10.70 17.91 -2.90
N CYS A 34 -10.01 18.81 -2.20
CA CYS A 34 -9.46 20.02 -2.79
C CYS A 34 -8.29 19.73 -3.75
N LYS A 35 -7.66 18.57 -3.60
CA LYS A 35 -6.45 18.19 -4.34
C LYS A 35 -6.71 17.12 -5.41
N LEU A 36 -7.98 16.81 -5.72
CA LEU A 36 -8.34 15.85 -6.77
C LEU A 36 -7.69 16.17 -8.13
N GLY A 37 -7.53 17.46 -8.45
CA GLY A 37 -6.83 17.90 -9.66
C GLY A 37 -5.33 17.56 -9.70
N LEU A 38 -4.72 17.21 -8.57
CA LEU A 38 -3.33 16.76 -8.50
C LEU A 38 -3.21 15.23 -8.67
N CYS A 39 -4.31 14.46 -8.62
CA CYS A 39 -4.28 13.02 -8.88
C CYS A 39 -3.77 12.70 -10.30
N THR A 40 -4.05 13.59 -11.26
CA THR A 40 -3.60 13.50 -12.67
C THR A 40 -2.24 14.15 -12.91
N ASN A 41 -1.67 14.84 -11.91
CA ASN A 41 -0.40 15.52 -12.05
C ASN A 41 0.77 14.57 -11.71
N PRO A 42 1.67 14.25 -12.66
CA PRO A 42 2.74 13.27 -12.46
C PRO A 42 3.72 13.65 -11.34
N ALA A 43 3.89 14.94 -11.06
CA ALA A 43 4.75 15.41 -9.97
C ALA A 43 4.18 15.06 -8.59
N TYR A 44 2.85 14.97 -8.48
CA TYR A 44 2.14 14.74 -7.23
C TYR A 44 1.55 13.34 -7.10
N THR A 45 1.61 12.51 -8.15
CA THR A 45 1.10 11.14 -8.12
C THR A 45 1.64 10.35 -6.94
N LYS A 46 2.96 10.38 -6.68
CA LYS A 46 3.56 9.67 -5.53
C LYS A 46 2.99 10.14 -4.18
N LEU A 47 2.79 11.45 -4.03
CA LEU A 47 2.22 12.02 -2.82
C LEU A 47 0.76 11.59 -2.67
N MET A 48 -0.01 11.64 -3.76
CA MET A 48 -1.43 11.26 -3.78
C MET A 48 -1.64 9.77 -3.53
N THR A 49 -0.77 8.90 -4.04
CA THR A 49 -0.80 7.46 -3.74
C THR A 49 -0.51 7.16 -2.27
N LYS A 50 0.14 8.07 -1.54
CA LYS A 50 0.42 7.90 -0.10
C LYS A 50 -0.63 8.57 0.79
N MET A 51 -1.12 9.74 0.39
CA MET A 51 -1.96 10.60 1.23
C MET A 51 -3.45 10.54 0.85
N CYS A 52 -3.77 10.31 -0.42
CA CYS A 52 -5.13 10.36 -0.97
C CYS A 52 -5.43 9.16 -1.86
N ASN A 53 -5.00 7.96 -1.44
CA ASN A 53 -5.05 6.77 -2.30
C ASN A 53 -6.47 6.32 -2.62
N ARG A 54 -7.41 6.57 -1.70
CA ARG A 54 -8.80 6.21 -1.82
C ARG A 54 -9.55 7.27 -2.64
N SER A 55 -9.35 8.56 -2.34
CA SER A 55 -9.98 9.66 -3.07
C SER A 55 -9.52 9.76 -4.52
N CYS A 56 -8.24 9.48 -4.81
CA CYS A 56 -7.73 9.40 -6.18
C CYS A 56 -8.02 8.04 -6.86
N GLY A 57 -8.58 7.05 -6.14
CA GLY A 57 -8.90 5.74 -6.71
C GLY A 57 -7.69 4.84 -6.99
N PHE A 58 -6.53 5.09 -6.37
CA PHE A 58 -5.33 4.24 -6.49
C PHE A 58 -5.45 2.91 -5.75
N CYS A 59 -6.39 2.81 -4.84
CA CYS A 59 -6.74 1.57 -4.17
C CYS A 59 -8.26 1.46 -4.06
N THR A 60 -8.74 0.24 -4.04
CA THR A 60 -10.12 -0.07 -3.66
C THR A 60 -10.11 -0.56 -2.21
N PRO A 61 -10.93 0.01 -1.31
CA PRO A 61 -11.09 -0.57 0.01
C PRO A 61 -11.73 -1.94 -0.22
N ASN A 62 -10.94 -3.01 -0.05
CA ASN A 62 -11.46 -4.35 -0.20
C ASN A 62 -12.57 -4.52 0.86
N PRO A 63 -13.82 -4.84 0.49
CA PRO A 63 -14.94 -4.95 1.44
C PRO A 63 -14.87 -6.22 2.31
N GLY A 64 -13.66 -6.69 2.60
CA GLY A 64 -13.37 -7.96 3.28
C GLY A 64 -12.76 -7.78 4.66
N LYS A 65 -13.35 -6.93 5.49
CA LYS A 65 -13.26 -6.99 6.95
C LYS A 65 -14.61 -6.65 7.55
#